data_AF-A0A485AQP2-F1
#
_entry.id   AF-A0A485AQP2-F1
#
_cell.length_a   1.000
_cell.length_b   1.000
_cell.length_c   1.000
_cell.angle_alpha   90.00
_cell.angle_beta   90.00
_cell.angle_gamma   90.00
#
_symmetry.space_group_name_H-M   'P 1'
#
loop_
_entity.id
_entity.type
_entity.pdbx_description
1 polymer ?
#
loop_
_entity_poly.entity_id
_entity_poly.type
_entity_poly.pdbx_seq_one_letter_code
_entity_poly.pdbx_strand_id
1 'polypeptide(L)'
;MRGALHWLKAKAAGAGFIDFKGKSRRAVQDIEWGDDDRLTFRVDTWMGETRPVLSVNDDKLGGYFLLGNTRYPVSGKKLEAVPQGTPPVVPDTDQQKNLLGGEAALWAENVAAPVLDIKLWPRAFAVAERLWSAQDVNDSDNMYQRLQAMDSWSTVSVGLQQHTQQLVQFTRLANGSSTLPLQILAQALEPAHYYTRQHLKFQANHYHLFEPLNRLADALPAESATVRSLDRWAARLISDAEDSESADALRHIFTLWQNNIADAQALTENSYQLAAIKPVVAQVDKLATLGIRLTDLVARQGTLDDKEYASVQAQLDEAAKTQDELVIAAVYPLEKLLRATKVE
;
A
#
# COMPACT_ATOMS: atom_id res chain seq x y z
N MET A 1 -9.97 -7.13 -16.28
CA MET A 1 -9.09 -6.65 -17.38
C MET A 1 -8.46 -7.85 -18.07
N ARG A 2 -8.08 -7.78 -19.36
CA ARG A 2 -7.31 -8.83 -20.04
C ARG A 2 -5.95 -8.25 -20.48
N GLY A 3 -4.86 -8.94 -20.16
CA GLY A 3 -3.51 -8.60 -20.57
C GLY A 3 -2.71 -9.84 -20.91
N ALA A 4 -1.60 -9.66 -21.62
CA ALA A 4 -0.67 -10.70 -22.03
C ALA A 4 0.74 -10.29 -21.59
N LEU A 5 1.41 -11.16 -20.84
CA LEU A 5 2.77 -10.96 -20.35
C LEU A 5 3.75 -11.70 -21.26
N HIS A 6 4.85 -11.04 -21.62
CA HIS A 6 5.84 -11.55 -22.56
C HIS A 6 7.25 -11.39 -22.03
N TRP A 7 8.05 -12.43 -22.27
CA TRP A 7 9.45 -12.48 -21.86
C TRP A 7 10.38 -12.58 -23.06
N LEU A 8 11.41 -11.74 -23.08
CA LEU A 8 12.52 -11.88 -23.99
C LEU A 8 13.68 -12.53 -23.23
N LYS A 9 14.02 -13.76 -23.62
CA LYS A 9 15.20 -14.46 -23.12
C LYS A 9 16.44 -13.87 -23.80
N ALA A 10 16.84 -12.66 -23.43
CA ALA A 10 18.09 -12.03 -23.89
C ALA A 10 19.16 -12.11 -22.79
N LYS A 11 20.38 -12.50 -23.17
CA LYS A 11 21.54 -12.67 -22.29
C LYS A 11 21.90 -11.34 -21.61
N ALA A 12 21.62 -11.22 -20.30
CA ALA A 12 22.39 -10.52 -19.25
C ALA A 12 21.49 -9.86 -18.19
N ALA A 13 20.27 -9.47 -18.54
CA ALA A 13 19.21 -9.07 -17.60
C ALA A 13 17.92 -9.23 -18.39
N GLY A 14 17.02 -10.11 -17.94
CA GLY A 14 15.84 -10.41 -18.74
C GLY A 14 15.01 -9.15 -19.00
N ALA A 15 14.57 -8.97 -20.24
CA ALA A 15 13.72 -7.87 -20.64
C ALA A 15 12.31 -8.40 -20.89
N GLY A 16 11.30 -7.68 -20.44
CA GLY A 16 9.92 -8.12 -20.56
C GLY A 16 8.97 -6.99 -20.83
N PHE A 17 7.84 -7.39 -21.38
CA PHE A 17 6.77 -6.46 -21.71
C PHE A 17 5.43 -7.05 -21.31
N ILE A 18 4.50 -6.18 -20.97
CA ILE A 18 3.10 -6.53 -20.80
C ILE A 18 2.25 -5.72 -21.77
N ASP A 19 1.34 -6.41 -22.44
CA ASP A 19 0.36 -5.84 -23.36
C ASP A 19 -1.02 -5.92 -22.70
N PHE A 20 -1.67 -4.77 -22.51
CA PHE A 20 -3.06 -4.72 -22.08
C PHE A 20 -3.97 -4.50 -23.29
N LYS A 21 -5.13 -5.17 -23.32
CA LYS A 21 -6.07 -5.04 -24.44
C LYS A 21 -6.42 -3.56 -24.69
N GLY A 22 -6.12 -3.07 -25.89
CA GLY A 22 -6.41 -1.69 -26.30
C GLY A 22 -5.46 -0.64 -25.72
N LYS A 23 -4.29 -1.03 -25.22
CA LYS A 23 -3.27 -0.14 -24.66
C LYS A 23 -1.91 -0.41 -25.29
N SER A 24 -1.04 0.58 -25.25
CA SER A 24 0.34 0.41 -25.67
C SER A 24 1.08 -0.56 -24.75
N ARG A 25 2.03 -1.28 -25.35
CA ARG A 25 2.99 -2.16 -24.69
C ARG A 25 3.75 -1.39 -23.61
N ARG A 26 3.93 -2.02 -22.45
CA ARG A 26 4.71 -1.47 -21.33
C ARG A 26 5.89 -2.37 -21.01
N ALA A 27 7.05 -1.77 -20.80
CA ALA A 27 8.22 -2.48 -20.28
C ALA A 27 8.00 -2.79 -18.80
N VAL A 28 8.40 -4.00 -18.40
CA VAL A 28 8.43 -4.40 -16.99
C VAL A 28 9.80 -4.08 -16.38
N GLN A 29 9.82 -3.78 -15.09
CA GLN A 29 10.98 -3.34 -14.32
C GLN A 29 11.10 -4.20 -13.05
N ASP A 30 12.28 -4.23 -12.43
CA ASP A 30 12.49 -4.83 -11.10
C ASP A 30 11.95 -6.27 -10.97
N ILE A 31 12.41 -7.13 -11.86
CA ILE A 31 11.82 -8.46 -12.07
C ILE A 31 12.52 -9.45 -11.16
N GLU A 32 11.74 -10.09 -10.30
CA GLU A 32 12.20 -11.04 -9.30
C GLU A 32 11.48 -12.37 -9.51
N TRP A 33 12.28 -13.43 -9.61
CA TRP A 33 11.81 -14.82 -9.56
C TRP A 33 12.18 -15.36 -8.18
N GLY A 34 11.17 -15.69 -7.38
CA GLY A 34 11.34 -16.40 -6.12
C GLY A 34 11.43 -17.90 -6.32
N ASP A 35 12.01 -18.60 -5.33
CA ASP A 35 12.21 -20.06 -5.34
C ASP A 35 10.90 -20.87 -5.27
N ASP A 36 9.76 -20.21 -5.11
CA ASP A 36 8.40 -20.75 -5.05
C ASP A 36 7.62 -20.62 -6.37
N ASP A 37 8.32 -20.55 -7.52
CA ASP A 37 7.73 -20.27 -8.84
C ASP A 37 6.93 -18.95 -8.87
N ARG A 38 7.24 -18.04 -7.93
CA ARG A 38 6.60 -16.74 -7.81
C ARG A 38 7.37 -15.70 -8.60
N LEU A 39 6.68 -15.05 -9.51
CA LEU A 39 7.18 -13.94 -10.30
C LEU A 39 6.56 -12.63 -9.79
N THR A 40 7.41 -11.65 -9.47
CA THR A 40 6.99 -10.27 -9.23
C THR A 40 7.79 -9.31 -10.10
N PHE A 41 7.15 -8.22 -10.49
CA PHE A 41 7.80 -7.14 -11.23
C PHE A 41 6.97 -5.86 -11.10
N ARG A 42 7.55 -4.74 -11.52
CA ARG A 42 6.92 -3.43 -11.55
C ARG A 42 6.57 -3.05 -12.98
N VAL A 43 5.40 -2.45 -13.17
CA VAL A 43 5.02 -1.85 -14.45
C VAL A 43 4.22 -0.58 -14.22
N ASP A 44 4.61 0.49 -14.91
CA ASP A 44 3.84 1.72 -14.95
C ASP A 44 2.69 1.61 -15.95
N THR A 45 1.48 1.84 -15.47
CA THR A 45 0.24 1.71 -16.24
C THR A 45 -0.57 3.00 -16.14
N TRP A 46 -1.64 3.12 -16.93
CA TRP A 46 -2.58 4.24 -16.78
C TRP A 46 -3.31 4.25 -15.43
N MET A 47 -3.16 3.19 -14.63
CA MET A 47 -3.70 3.05 -13.29
C MET A 47 -2.67 3.43 -12.21
N GLY A 48 -1.49 3.91 -12.63
CA GLY A 48 -0.31 4.09 -11.80
C GLY A 48 0.57 2.85 -11.75
N GLU A 49 1.54 2.89 -10.82
CA GLU A 49 2.43 1.76 -10.55
C GLU A 49 1.61 0.51 -10.20
N THR A 50 1.83 -0.55 -10.95
CA THR A 50 1.19 -1.85 -10.77
C THR A 50 2.26 -2.90 -10.53
N ARG A 51 2.05 -3.75 -9.52
CA ARG A 51 2.98 -4.83 -9.16
C ARG A 51 2.29 -6.18 -9.20
N PRO A 52 2.43 -6.94 -10.30
CA PRO A 52 1.99 -8.32 -10.34
C PRO A 52 2.78 -9.19 -9.36
N VAL A 53 2.08 -10.09 -8.65
CA VAL A 53 2.64 -11.17 -7.83
C VAL A 53 1.97 -12.46 -8.29
N LEU A 54 2.70 -13.23 -9.08
CA LEU A 54 2.14 -14.30 -9.91
C LEU A 54 2.79 -15.63 -9.58
N SER A 55 2.00 -16.71 -9.57
CA SER A 55 2.53 -18.07 -9.59
C SER A 55 2.39 -18.62 -11.00
N VAL A 56 3.48 -19.13 -11.55
CA VAL A 56 3.53 -19.63 -12.94
C VAL A 56 3.81 -21.13 -12.91
N ASN A 57 2.78 -21.93 -13.18
CA ASN A 57 2.86 -23.39 -13.16
C ASN A 57 2.46 -23.93 -14.54
N ASP A 58 3.42 -24.51 -15.26
CA ASP A 58 3.26 -25.01 -16.63
C ASP A 58 2.67 -23.95 -17.59
N ASP A 59 1.45 -24.20 -18.08
CA ASP A 59 0.71 -23.32 -18.98
C ASP A 59 -0.35 -22.47 -18.26
N LYS A 60 -0.34 -22.45 -16.92
CA LYS A 60 -1.27 -21.66 -16.10
C LYS A 60 -0.55 -20.59 -15.30
N LEU A 61 -1.27 -19.50 -15.09
CA LEU A 61 -0.83 -18.36 -14.30
C LEU A 61 -1.92 -18.03 -13.30
N GLY A 62 -1.54 -17.82 -12.04
CA GLY A 62 -2.40 -17.36 -10.96
C GLY A 62 -1.74 -16.25 -10.16
N GLY A 63 -2.43 -15.74 -9.15
CA GLY A 63 -1.91 -14.70 -8.24
C GLY A 63 -2.76 -13.45 -8.26
N TYR A 64 -2.14 -12.28 -8.10
CA TYR A 64 -2.82 -11.00 -8.08
C TYR A 64 -1.97 -9.88 -8.68
N PHE A 65 -2.61 -8.81 -9.11
CA PHE A 65 -1.95 -7.53 -9.36
C PHE A 65 -2.20 -6.62 -8.17
N LEU A 66 -1.14 -6.05 -7.61
CA LEU A 66 -1.24 -4.97 -6.64
C LEU A 66 -1.35 -3.65 -7.40
N LEU A 67 -2.49 -2.97 -7.27
CA LEU A 67 -2.74 -1.64 -7.84
C LEU A 67 -2.89 -0.65 -6.69
N GLY A 68 -1.95 0.30 -6.58
CA GLY A 68 -1.78 1.05 -5.33
C GLY A 68 -1.49 0.08 -4.18
N ASN A 69 -2.35 0.04 -3.17
CA ASN A 69 -2.28 -0.90 -2.06
C ASN A 69 -3.32 -2.04 -2.10
N THR A 70 -4.07 -2.19 -3.20
CA THR A 70 -5.16 -3.18 -3.29
C THR A 70 -4.79 -4.38 -4.17
N ARG A 71 -5.07 -5.60 -3.70
CA ARG A 71 -4.84 -6.84 -4.46
C ARG A 71 -6.03 -7.19 -5.35
N TYR A 72 -5.78 -7.30 -6.65
CA TYR A 72 -6.76 -7.74 -7.65
C TYR A 72 -6.40 -9.14 -8.14
N PRO A 73 -7.20 -10.18 -7.82
CA PRO A 73 -6.92 -11.54 -8.28
C PRO A 73 -6.84 -11.63 -9.80
N VAL A 74 -5.84 -12.37 -10.28
CA VAL A 74 -5.66 -12.64 -11.71
C VAL A 74 -5.49 -14.13 -11.95
N SER A 75 -5.94 -14.56 -13.12
CA SER A 75 -5.63 -15.87 -13.65
C SER A 75 -5.37 -15.74 -15.14
N GLY A 76 -4.57 -16.65 -15.66
CA GLY A 76 -4.16 -16.66 -17.05
C GLY A 76 -3.76 -18.04 -17.51
N LYS A 77 -3.57 -18.15 -18.83
CA LYS A 77 -2.99 -19.31 -19.47
C LYS A 77 -1.95 -18.85 -20.48
N LYS A 78 -0.99 -19.72 -20.77
CA LYS A 78 -0.01 -19.49 -21.84
C LYS A 78 -0.72 -19.24 -23.15
N LEU A 79 -0.14 -18.33 -23.93
CA LEU A 79 -0.57 -18.03 -25.29
C LEU A 79 0.33 -18.79 -26.27
N GLU A 80 -0.26 -19.29 -27.36
CA GLU A 80 0.47 -19.98 -28.44
C GLU A 80 1.51 -19.10 -29.13
N ALA A 81 1.23 -17.79 -29.18
CA ALA A 81 2.11 -16.80 -29.79
C ALA A 81 2.08 -15.48 -29.00
N VAL A 82 3.16 -14.72 -29.09
CA VAL A 82 3.25 -13.36 -28.57
C VAL A 82 2.36 -12.46 -29.44
N PRO A 83 1.31 -11.82 -28.89
CA PRO A 83 0.52 -10.84 -29.60
C PRO A 83 1.38 -9.69 -30.13
N GLN A 84 0.96 -9.14 -31.27
CA GLN A 84 1.54 -7.92 -31.80
C GLN A 84 1.12 -6.74 -30.92
N GLY A 85 2.04 -6.25 -30.07
CA GLY A 85 1.82 -5.09 -29.23
C GLY A 85 1.87 -3.78 -30.00
N THR A 86 1.23 -2.74 -29.47
CA THR A 86 1.34 -1.38 -30.00
C THR A 86 2.43 -0.63 -29.23
N PRO A 87 3.45 -0.04 -29.86
CA PRO A 87 4.49 0.68 -29.13
C PRO A 87 3.89 1.89 -28.37
N PRO A 88 4.51 2.31 -27.25
CA PRO A 88 4.12 3.55 -26.60
C PRO A 88 4.47 4.74 -27.50
N VAL A 89 3.56 5.72 -27.55
CA VAL A 89 3.84 7.02 -28.17
C VAL A 89 4.51 7.88 -27.11
N VAL A 90 5.76 8.26 -27.33
CA VAL A 90 6.53 9.15 -26.46
C VAL A 90 6.98 10.38 -27.26
N PRO A 91 7.00 11.58 -26.66
CA PRO A 91 7.45 12.77 -27.38
C PRO A 91 8.93 12.66 -27.77
N ASP A 92 9.25 12.94 -29.04
CA ASP A 92 10.63 13.10 -29.48
C ASP A 92 11.30 14.36 -28.89
N THR A 93 12.60 14.53 -29.09
CA THR A 93 13.37 15.65 -28.52
C THR A 93 12.81 17.04 -28.86
N ASP A 94 12.23 17.22 -30.05
CA ASP A 94 11.62 18.49 -30.42
C ASP A 94 10.24 18.65 -29.79
N GLN A 95 9.46 17.57 -29.68
CA GLN A 95 8.17 17.55 -29.02
C GLN A 95 8.26 17.71 -27.49
N GLN A 96 9.38 17.34 -26.86
CA GLN A 96 9.62 17.55 -25.42
C GLN A 96 9.49 19.04 -25.03
N LYS A 97 9.82 19.97 -25.95
CA LYS A 97 9.68 21.42 -25.72
C LYS A 97 8.24 21.87 -25.53
N ASN A 98 7.26 21.06 -25.94
CA ASN A 98 5.83 21.33 -25.77
C ASN A 98 5.30 20.91 -24.38
N LEU A 99 6.12 20.27 -23.54
CA LEU A 99 5.75 19.90 -22.18
C LEU A 99 5.87 21.11 -21.26
N LEU A 100 4.74 21.71 -20.89
CA LEU A 100 4.72 22.92 -20.04
C LEU A 100 4.86 22.61 -18.54
N GLY A 101 4.64 21.37 -18.13
CA GLY A 101 4.62 20.94 -16.74
C GLY A 101 3.51 19.92 -16.48
N GLY A 102 2.91 19.99 -15.29
CA GLY A 102 1.81 19.11 -14.88
C GLY A 102 0.99 19.75 -13.76
N GLU A 103 -0.09 19.07 -13.36
CA GLU A 103 -1.02 19.54 -12.33
C GLU A 103 -1.40 18.39 -11.39
N ALA A 104 -1.42 18.66 -10.09
CA ALA A 104 -1.99 17.75 -9.10
C ALA A 104 -3.52 17.89 -9.10
N ALA A 105 -4.21 17.04 -9.84
CA ALA A 105 -5.68 17.05 -9.89
C ALA A 105 -6.30 16.35 -8.67
N LEU A 106 -7.02 17.09 -7.83
CA LEU A 106 -7.81 16.55 -6.73
C LEU A 106 -9.28 16.41 -7.14
N TRP A 107 -9.63 15.22 -7.63
CA TRP A 107 -11.02 14.91 -7.99
C TRP A 107 -11.88 14.70 -6.74
N ALA A 108 -13.11 15.22 -6.79
CA ALA A 108 -13.92 15.45 -5.59
C ALA A 108 -14.89 14.30 -5.25
N GLU A 109 -14.83 13.14 -5.91
CA GLU A 109 -15.81 12.06 -5.69
C GLU A 109 -15.77 11.50 -4.25
N ASN A 110 -14.60 11.50 -3.63
CA ASN A 110 -14.39 11.11 -2.23
C ASN A 110 -13.71 12.24 -1.43
N VAL A 111 -13.97 13.51 -1.78
CA VAL A 111 -13.41 14.67 -1.11
C VAL A 111 -14.49 15.68 -0.81
N ALA A 112 -14.58 16.10 0.45
CA ALA A 112 -15.41 17.19 0.92
C ALA A 112 -14.61 18.08 1.88
N ALA A 113 -15.11 19.28 2.17
CA ALA A 113 -14.41 20.25 3.01
C ALA A 113 -13.84 19.68 4.33
N PRO A 114 -14.56 18.81 5.09
CA PRO A 114 -14.04 18.28 6.36
C PRO A 114 -12.87 17.29 6.25
N VAL A 115 -12.55 16.80 5.04
CA VAL A 115 -11.48 15.83 4.80
C VAL A 115 -10.51 16.28 3.70
N LEU A 116 -10.68 17.50 3.18
CA LEU A 116 -9.94 18.00 2.01
C LEU A 116 -8.44 17.98 2.25
N ASP A 117 -8.00 18.53 3.38
CA ASP A 117 -6.57 18.67 3.66
C ASP A 117 -5.93 17.31 3.93
N ILE A 118 -6.67 16.37 4.54
CA ILE A 118 -6.24 14.97 4.74
C ILE A 118 -5.91 14.32 3.39
N LYS A 119 -6.67 14.63 2.34
CA LYS A 119 -6.47 14.05 1.01
C LYS A 119 -5.43 14.79 0.18
N LEU A 120 -5.30 16.09 0.37
CA LEU A 120 -4.39 16.92 -0.42
C LEU A 120 -2.95 16.91 0.13
N TRP A 121 -2.79 17.08 1.44
CA TRP A 121 -1.51 17.28 2.10
C TRP A 121 -1.07 16.05 2.91
N PRO A 122 0.24 15.79 3.03
CA PRO A 122 1.36 16.53 2.45
C PRO A 122 1.72 16.11 1.01
N ARG A 123 1.02 15.13 0.41
CA ARG A 123 1.43 14.50 -0.86
C ARG A 123 1.54 15.45 -2.04
N ALA A 124 0.74 16.52 -2.08
CA ALA A 124 0.87 17.55 -3.11
C ALA A 124 2.24 18.26 -3.09
N PHE A 125 2.97 18.27 -1.98
CA PHE A 125 4.35 18.77 -1.94
C PHE A 125 5.33 17.88 -2.74
N ALA A 126 5.11 16.56 -2.77
CA ALA A 126 5.92 15.68 -3.60
C ALA A 126 5.70 15.94 -5.10
N VAL A 127 4.45 16.25 -5.49
CA VAL A 127 4.14 16.69 -6.86
C VAL A 127 4.78 18.05 -7.15
N ALA A 128 4.71 19.00 -6.22
CA ALA A 128 5.36 20.30 -6.36
C ALA A 128 6.87 20.17 -6.58
N GLU A 129 7.54 19.30 -5.82
CA GLU A 129 8.96 18.99 -6.02
C GLU A 129 9.22 18.42 -7.41
N ARG A 130 8.44 17.44 -7.87
CA ARG A 130 8.62 16.86 -9.21
C ARG A 130 8.45 17.89 -10.33
N LEU A 131 7.60 18.89 -10.14
CA LEU A 131 7.34 19.95 -11.11
C LEU A 131 8.32 21.12 -11.03
N TRP A 132 9.15 21.19 -9.99
CA TRP A 132 10.07 22.30 -9.74
C TRP A 132 11.54 21.91 -9.79
N SER A 133 11.90 20.79 -9.15
CA SER A 133 13.29 20.36 -8.96
C SER A 133 13.88 19.76 -10.25
N ALA A 134 15.22 19.66 -10.28
CA ALA A 134 15.93 19.01 -11.36
C ALA A 134 15.48 17.55 -11.54
N GLN A 135 15.54 17.03 -12.77
CA GLN A 135 15.02 15.71 -13.13
C GLN A 135 15.67 14.56 -12.34
N ASP A 136 16.95 14.71 -11.99
CA ASP A 136 17.75 13.75 -11.24
C ASP A 136 17.50 13.80 -9.72
N VAL A 137 16.70 14.75 -9.22
CA VAL A 137 16.15 14.70 -7.86
C VAL A 137 15.01 13.69 -7.84
N ASN A 138 15.35 12.44 -7.53
CA ASN A 138 14.42 11.30 -7.58
C ASN A 138 14.64 10.24 -6.49
N ASP A 139 15.45 10.53 -5.48
CA ASP A 139 15.61 9.69 -4.29
C ASP A 139 14.36 9.81 -3.39
N SER A 140 13.57 8.74 -3.36
CA SER A 140 12.34 8.65 -2.57
C SER A 140 12.59 8.66 -1.06
N ASP A 141 13.67 8.06 -0.57
CA ASP A 141 13.98 8.01 0.86
C ASP A 141 14.35 9.39 1.37
N ASN A 142 15.18 10.12 0.62
CA ASN A 142 15.50 11.52 0.92
C ASN A 142 14.25 12.41 0.80
N MET A 143 13.40 12.18 -0.21
CA MET A 143 12.14 12.91 -0.36
C MET A 143 11.25 12.75 0.87
N TYR A 144 11.06 11.54 1.39
CA TYR A 144 10.23 11.33 2.58
C TYR A 144 10.76 12.05 3.83
N GLN A 145 12.08 12.13 4.01
CA GLN A 145 12.68 12.88 5.13
C GLN A 145 12.34 14.37 5.03
N ARG A 146 12.47 14.95 3.83
CA ARG A 146 12.15 16.36 3.60
C ARG A 146 10.65 16.63 3.64
N LEU A 147 9.83 15.69 3.17
CA LEU A 147 8.37 15.77 3.22
C LEU A 147 7.86 15.84 4.66
N GLN A 148 8.46 15.10 5.60
CA GLN A 148 8.11 15.18 7.01
C GLN A 148 8.41 16.56 7.61
N ALA A 149 9.56 17.16 7.26
CA ALA A 149 9.90 18.52 7.67
C ALA A 149 8.92 19.55 7.08
N MET A 150 8.56 19.39 5.80
CA MET A 150 7.60 20.25 5.12
C MET A 150 6.19 20.14 5.71
N ASP A 151 5.73 18.93 6.02
CA ASP A 151 4.46 18.67 6.68
C ASP A 151 4.38 19.36 8.06
N SER A 152 5.44 19.22 8.87
CA SER A 152 5.55 19.86 10.18
C SER A 152 5.54 21.39 10.05
N TRP A 153 6.38 21.93 9.16
CA TRP A 153 6.49 23.37 8.95
C TRP A 153 5.18 23.97 8.43
N SER A 154 4.53 23.34 7.45
CA SER A 154 3.31 23.85 6.82
C SER A 154 2.11 23.80 7.78
N THR A 155 2.04 22.80 8.66
CA THR A 155 1.04 22.75 9.72
C THR A 155 1.17 23.93 10.68
N VAL A 156 2.40 24.22 11.13
CA VAL A 156 2.65 25.27 12.14
C VAL A 156 2.65 26.69 11.55
N SER A 157 3.26 26.86 10.37
CA SER A 157 3.59 28.18 9.82
C SER A 157 2.60 28.66 8.76
N VAL A 158 2.00 27.74 8.00
CA VAL A 158 1.00 28.07 6.96
C VAL A 158 -0.42 27.85 7.48
N GLY A 159 -0.61 26.94 8.44
CA GLY A 159 -1.92 26.61 9.00
C GLY A 159 -2.68 25.58 8.18
N LEU A 160 -1.99 24.69 7.46
CA LEU A 160 -2.63 23.55 6.81
C LEU A 160 -3.23 22.60 7.86
N GLN A 161 -4.40 22.04 7.58
CA GLN A 161 -5.25 21.43 8.60
C GLN A 161 -5.36 19.91 8.49
N GLN A 162 -4.50 19.21 7.73
CA GLN A 162 -4.59 17.76 7.52
C GLN A 162 -4.62 16.97 8.85
N HIS A 163 -3.78 17.35 9.81
CA HIS A 163 -3.72 16.71 11.13
C HIS A 163 -4.92 17.07 12.02
N THR A 164 -5.33 18.34 12.02
CA THR A 164 -6.50 18.80 12.80
C THR A 164 -7.80 18.22 12.25
N GLN A 165 -7.99 18.20 10.93
CA GLN A 165 -9.15 17.59 10.28
C GLN A 165 -9.23 16.10 10.59
N GLN A 166 -8.10 15.39 10.54
CA GLN A 166 -8.05 13.97 10.93
C GLN A 166 -8.49 13.78 12.38
N LEU A 167 -7.96 14.55 13.32
CA LEU A 167 -8.35 14.46 14.73
C LEU A 167 -9.83 14.77 14.95
N VAL A 168 -10.39 15.73 14.21
CA VAL A 168 -11.84 16.03 14.23
C VAL A 168 -12.66 14.83 13.75
N GLN A 169 -12.23 14.14 12.69
CA GLN A 169 -12.93 12.92 12.25
C GLN A 169 -12.82 11.80 13.29
N PHE A 170 -11.66 11.58 13.91
CA PHE A 170 -11.53 10.62 15.00
C PHE A 170 -12.41 10.98 16.20
N THR A 171 -12.53 12.26 16.53
CA THR A 171 -13.42 12.73 17.62
C THR A 171 -14.87 12.39 17.34
N ARG A 172 -15.32 12.54 16.08
CA ARG A 172 -16.68 12.16 15.67
C ARG A 172 -16.88 10.65 15.75
N LEU A 173 -15.95 9.88 15.20
CA LEU A 173 -16.00 8.42 15.17
C LEU A 173 -15.98 7.80 16.57
N ALA A 174 -15.20 8.36 17.49
CA ALA A 174 -15.10 7.94 18.88
C ALA A 174 -16.35 8.29 19.72
N ASN A 175 -17.24 9.14 19.19
CA ASN A 175 -18.54 9.45 19.77
C ASN A 175 -18.49 9.82 21.28
N GLY A 176 -17.58 10.71 21.66
CA GLY A 176 -17.38 11.15 23.05
C GLY A 176 -16.39 10.32 23.87
N SER A 177 -15.86 9.21 23.32
CA SER A 177 -14.76 8.44 23.90
C SER A 177 -13.40 9.03 23.52
N SER A 178 -12.32 8.49 24.11
CA SER A 178 -10.95 8.82 23.71
C SER A 178 -10.71 8.53 22.23
N THR A 179 -9.99 9.42 21.53
CA THR A 179 -9.60 9.22 20.12
C THR A 179 -8.31 8.42 19.97
N LEU A 180 -7.56 8.22 21.06
CA LEU A 180 -6.29 7.51 21.05
C LEU A 180 -6.38 6.11 20.41
N PRO A 181 -7.44 5.31 20.65
CA PRO A 181 -7.50 3.98 20.05
C PRO A 181 -7.63 3.99 18.53
N LEU A 182 -8.31 5.00 17.97
CA LEU A 182 -8.38 5.20 16.52
C LEU A 182 -7.05 5.70 15.95
N GLN A 183 -6.35 6.57 16.67
CA GLN A 183 -5.03 7.05 16.25
C GLN A 183 -4.01 5.90 16.19
N ILE A 184 -4.01 5.01 17.20
CA ILE A 184 -3.12 3.83 17.20
C ILE A 184 -3.54 2.85 16.10
N LEU A 185 -4.84 2.55 15.97
CA LEU A 185 -5.33 1.65 14.94
C LEU A 185 -4.99 2.16 13.52
N ALA A 186 -5.12 3.47 13.29
CA ALA A 186 -4.78 4.12 12.02
C ALA A 186 -3.33 3.91 11.58
N GLN A 187 -2.41 3.63 12.51
CA GLN A 187 -1.01 3.35 12.17
C GLN A 187 -0.86 2.08 11.33
N ALA A 188 -1.78 1.10 11.46
CA ALA A 188 -1.74 -0.15 10.70
C ALA A 188 -2.53 -0.10 9.38
N LEU A 189 -3.27 1.00 9.13
CA LEU A 189 -4.31 1.07 8.12
C LEU A 189 -4.04 2.15 7.09
N GLU A 190 -4.56 1.93 5.89
CA GLU A 190 -4.65 2.91 4.81
C GLU A 190 -6.04 2.84 4.17
N PRO A 191 -6.54 3.93 3.55
CA PRO A 191 -7.67 3.80 2.65
C PRO A 191 -7.25 2.96 1.44
N ALA A 192 -8.17 2.19 0.87
CA ALA A 192 -7.90 1.53 -0.39
C ALA A 192 -7.58 2.57 -1.47
N HIS A 193 -6.52 2.33 -2.24
CA HIS A 193 -6.02 3.27 -3.26
C HIS A 193 -6.73 3.10 -4.60
N TYR A 194 -6.37 3.97 -5.55
CA TYR A 194 -6.91 3.99 -6.92
C TYR A 194 -8.45 4.04 -6.92
N TYR A 195 -9.12 3.46 -7.92
CA TYR A 195 -10.58 3.42 -8.02
C TYR A 195 -11.24 2.38 -7.09
N THR A 196 -10.50 1.70 -6.21
CA THR A 196 -11.07 0.66 -5.34
C THR A 196 -12.22 1.21 -4.49
N ARG A 197 -12.01 2.36 -3.83
CA ARG A 197 -13.03 2.96 -2.97
C ARG A 197 -14.26 3.40 -3.76
N GLN A 198 -14.06 4.06 -4.90
CA GLN A 198 -15.15 4.47 -5.79
C GLN A 198 -15.95 3.25 -6.24
N HIS A 199 -15.28 2.15 -6.60
CA HIS A 199 -15.94 0.92 -7.01
C HIS A 199 -16.75 0.28 -5.88
N LEU A 200 -16.20 0.21 -4.67
CA LEU A 200 -16.90 -0.32 -3.49
C LEU A 200 -18.13 0.53 -3.15
N LYS A 201 -18.00 1.87 -3.18
CA LYS A 201 -19.15 2.78 -3.01
C LYS A 201 -20.19 2.59 -4.11
N PHE A 202 -19.78 2.42 -5.36
CA PHE A 202 -20.70 2.16 -6.47
C PHE A 202 -21.48 0.86 -6.26
N GLN A 203 -20.81 -0.22 -5.88
CA GLN A 203 -21.45 -1.50 -5.57
C GLN A 203 -22.43 -1.40 -4.39
N ALA A 204 -22.11 -0.56 -3.40
CA ALA A 204 -22.98 -0.28 -2.26
C ALA A 204 -24.10 0.72 -2.56
N ASN A 205 -24.21 1.25 -3.79
CA ASN A 205 -25.14 2.33 -4.17
C ASN A 205 -24.91 3.66 -3.41
N HIS A 206 -23.65 3.93 -3.05
CA HIS A 206 -23.19 5.12 -2.32
C HIS A 206 -22.31 6.04 -3.18
N TYR A 207 -22.20 5.78 -4.49
CA TYR A 207 -21.41 6.62 -5.40
C TYR A 207 -22.20 7.85 -5.87
N HIS A 208 -22.39 8.80 -4.96
CA HIS A 208 -23.09 10.06 -5.22
C HIS A 208 -22.60 11.19 -4.31
N LEU A 209 -22.87 12.44 -4.69
CA LEU A 209 -22.40 13.64 -3.96
C LEU A 209 -22.93 13.79 -2.52
N PHE A 210 -23.95 13.02 -2.14
CA PHE A 210 -24.52 13.03 -0.78
C PHE A 210 -23.90 12.01 0.17
N GLU A 211 -22.89 11.22 -0.26
CA GLU A 211 -22.22 10.28 0.64
C GLU A 211 -21.49 11.08 1.73
N PRO A 212 -21.73 10.81 3.03
CA PRO A 212 -21.33 11.72 4.10
C PRO A 212 -19.82 11.73 4.43
N LEU A 213 -18.98 10.97 3.71
CA LEU A 213 -17.51 10.88 3.85
C LEU A 213 -17.02 10.97 5.31
N ASN A 214 -17.62 10.13 6.16
CA ASN A 214 -17.45 10.14 7.61
C ASN A 214 -17.06 8.77 8.19
N ARG A 215 -16.48 7.89 7.37
CA ARG A 215 -15.95 6.59 7.82
C ARG A 215 -14.49 6.70 8.23
N LEU A 216 -13.95 5.66 8.86
CA LEU A 216 -12.52 5.61 9.21
C LEU A 216 -11.64 5.84 7.97
N ALA A 217 -11.96 5.23 6.83
CA ALA A 217 -11.22 5.42 5.57
C ALA A 217 -11.14 6.90 5.10
N ASP A 218 -12.14 7.72 5.45
CA ASP A 218 -12.15 9.15 5.13
C ASP A 218 -11.20 9.94 6.03
N ALA A 219 -11.00 9.49 7.27
CA ALA A 219 -10.11 10.10 8.26
C ALA A 219 -8.62 9.72 8.09
N LEU A 220 -8.29 8.74 7.25
CA LEU A 220 -6.90 8.30 7.06
C LEU A 220 -6.15 9.14 6.00
N PRO A 221 -4.84 9.41 6.20
CA PRO A 221 -3.96 9.85 5.11
C PRO A 221 -3.84 8.73 4.07
N ALA A 222 -3.27 9.02 2.90
CA ALA A 222 -3.13 7.98 1.89
C ALA A 222 -2.11 6.90 2.28
N GLU A 223 -1.05 7.25 3.02
CA GLU A 223 0.02 6.33 3.41
C GLU A 223 0.25 6.39 4.93
N SER A 224 0.53 5.24 5.53
CA SER A 224 0.93 5.18 6.94
C SER A 224 2.45 5.36 7.09
N ALA A 225 2.85 6.44 7.77
CA ALA A 225 4.25 6.66 8.12
C ALA A 225 4.81 5.57 9.06
N THR A 226 3.95 4.99 9.91
CA THR A 226 4.32 3.86 10.78
C THR A 226 4.59 2.61 9.94
N VAL A 227 3.73 2.26 8.98
CA VAL A 227 3.96 1.10 8.09
C VAL A 227 5.23 1.27 7.26
N ARG A 228 5.48 2.47 6.73
CA ARG A 228 6.76 2.77 6.07
C ARG A 228 7.97 2.59 6.98
N SER A 229 7.85 2.91 8.27
CA SER A 229 8.92 2.72 9.23
C SER A 229 9.12 1.24 9.57
N LEU A 230 8.03 0.49 9.77
CA LEU A 230 8.06 -0.98 9.91
C LEU A 230 8.75 -1.64 8.71
N ASP A 231 8.47 -1.19 7.49
CA ASP A 231 9.08 -1.74 6.29
C ASP A 231 10.60 -1.51 6.22
N ARG A 232 11.06 -0.33 6.64
CA ARG A 232 12.49 -0.02 6.74
C ARG A 232 13.17 -0.80 7.86
N TRP A 233 12.57 -0.89 9.04
CA TRP A 233 13.11 -1.69 10.15
C TRP A 233 13.16 -3.18 9.79
N ALA A 234 12.12 -3.71 9.13
CA ALA A 234 12.13 -5.08 8.63
C ALA A 234 13.26 -5.31 7.62
N ALA A 235 13.45 -4.40 6.66
CA ALA A 235 14.55 -4.51 5.69
C ALA A 235 15.94 -4.47 6.37
N ARG A 236 16.14 -3.58 7.35
CA ARG A 236 17.38 -3.53 8.13
C ARG A 236 17.63 -4.81 8.91
N LEU A 237 16.63 -5.28 9.66
CA LEU A 237 16.73 -6.51 10.46
C LEU A 237 16.98 -7.76 9.60
N ILE A 238 16.42 -7.82 8.39
CA ILE A 238 16.68 -8.92 7.46
C ILE A 238 18.10 -8.86 6.91
N SER A 239 18.62 -7.65 6.66
CA SER A 239 20.00 -7.46 6.21
C SER A 239 21.03 -7.69 7.31
N ASP A 240 20.66 -7.43 8.55
CA ASP A 240 21.48 -7.58 9.75
C ASP A 240 20.61 -8.04 10.92
N ALA A 241 20.65 -9.34 11.21
CA ALA A 241 19.86 -9.94 12.29
C ALA A 241 20.25 -9.43 13.69
N GLU A 242 21.42 -8.80 13.84
CA GLU A 242 21.89 -8.19 15.08
C GLU A 242 21.43 -6.73 15.25
N ASP A 243 20.68 -6.15 14.29
CA ASP A 243 20.06 -4.82 14.41
C ASP A 243 18.93 -4.84 15.46
N SER A 244 19.34 -4.83 16.72
CA SER A 244 18.47 -4.81 17.90
C SER A 244 17.60 -3.56 17.97
N GLU A 245 18.05 -2.43 17.41
CA GLU A 245 17.23 -1.20 17.33
C GLU A 245 16.01 -1.44 16.44
N SER A 246 16.21 -2.03 15.25
CA SER A 246 15.12 -2.38 14.35
C SER A 246 14.20 -3.44 14.95
N ALA A 247 14.75 -4.47 15.58
CA ALA A 247 13.97 -5.51 16.25
C ALA A 247 13.11 -4.93 17.38
N ASP A 248 13.67 -4.08 18.25
CA ASP A 248 12.96 -3.46 19.36
C ASP A 248 11.91 -2.45 18.88
N ALA A 249 12.19 -1.70 17.82
CA ALA A 249 11.21 -0.79 17.21
C ALA A 249 10.01 -1.55 16.63
N LEU A 250 10.24 -2.66 15.92
CA LEU A 250 9.19 -3.56 15.42
C LEU A 250 8.35 -4.11 16.58
N ARG A 251 9.00 -4.69 17.60
CA ARG A 251 8.33 -5.22 18.80
C ARG A 251 7.50 -4.16 19.51
N HIS A 252 8.04 -2.96 19.65
CA HIS A 252 7.36 -1.85 20.32
C HIS A 252 6.05 -1.50 19.62
N ILE A 253 6.07 -1.32 18.30
CA ILE A 253 4.87 -0.98 17.52
C ILE A 253 3.84 -2.11 17.56
N PHE A 254 4.25 -3.36 17.38
CA PHE A 254 3.31 -4.48 17.43
C PHE A 254 2.72 -4.66 18.84
N THR A 255 3.52 -4.47 19.90
CA THR A 255 3.02 -4.49 21.29
C THR A 255 2.06 -3.34 21.55
N LEU A 256 2.35 -2.14 21.04
CA LEU A 256 1.45 -0.99 21.12
C LEU A 256 0.09 -1.31 20.48
N TRP A 257 0.09 -1.95 19.31
CA TRP A 257 -1.13 -2.34 18.62
C TRP A 257 -1.90 -3.40 19.40
N GLN A 258 -1.24 -4.44 19.94
CA GLN A 258 -1.88 -5.45 20.81
C GLN A 258 -2.54 -4.82 22.04
N ASN A 259 -1.83 -3.92 22.72
CA ASN A 259 -2.34 -3.26 23.93
C ASN A 259 -3.53 -2.33 23.62
N ASN A 260 -3.70 -1.91 22.37
CA ASN A 260 -4.79 -1.04 21.93
C ASN A 260 -6.09 -1.80 21.58
N ILE A 261 -6.04 -3.12 21.41
CA ILE A 261 -7.14 -3.88 20.82
C ILE A 261 -8.41 -3.82 21.65
N ALA A 262 -8.33 -3.91 22.97
CA ALA A 262 -9.51 -3.87 23.84
C ALA A 262 -10.27 -2.54 23.71
N ASP A 263 -9.55 -1.41 23.73
CA ASP A 263 -10.14 -0.08 23.58
C ASP A 263 -10.68 0.15 22.16
N ALA A 264 -9.96 -0.30 21.14
CA ALA A 264 -10.43 -0.23 19.76
C ALA A 264 -11.71 -1.07 19.55
N GLN A 265 -11.78 -2.28 20.12
CA GLN A 265 -12.97 -3.13 20.08
C GLN A 265 -14.16 -2.44 20.75
N ALA A 266 -13.96 -1.84 21.93
CA ALA A 266 -15.00 -1.10 22.62
C ALA A 266 -15.56 0.04 21.76
N LEU A 267 -14.73 0.75 20.98
CA LEU A 267 -15.21 1.76 20.04
C LEU A 267 -16.09 1.16 18.93
N THR A 268 -15.71 0.01 18.37
CA THR A 268 -16.52 -0.66 17.33
C THR A 268 -17.88 -1.16 17.84
N GLU A 269 -18.00 -1.39 19.14
CA GLU A 269 -19.25 -1.84 19.77
C GLU A 269 -20.16 -0.68 20.15
N ASN A 270 -19.59 0.50 20.42
CA ASN A 270 -20.32 1.69 20.89
C ASN A 270 -20.53 2.77 19.83
N SER A 271 -20.00 2.61 18.61
CA SER A 271 -20.15 3.55 17.50
C SER A 271 -20.67 2.84 16.25
N TYR A 272 -21.86 3.24 15.79
CA TYR A 272 -22.47 2.70 14.57
C TYR A 272 -21.56 2.83 13.35
N GLN A 273 -20.83 3.95 13.24
CA GLN A 273 -19.91 4.20 12.13
C GLN A 273 -18.67 3.27 12.15
N LEU A 274 -18.34 2.69 13.30
CA LEU A 274 -17.19 1.80 13.47
C LEU A 274 -17.60 0.31 13.55
N ALA A 275 -18.89 -0.01 13.55
CA ALA A 275 -19.35 -1.39 13.65
C ALA A 275 -18.81 -2.27 12.51
N ALA A 276 -18.72 -1.71 11.29
CA ALA A 276 -18.24 -2.42 10.10
C ALA A 276 -16.74 -2.78 10.17
N ILE A 277 -15.94 -2.09 11.00
CA ILE A 277 -14.49 -2.32 11.12
C ILE A 277 -14.11 -3.31 12.23
N LYS A 278 -15.08 -3.91 12.94
CA LYS A 278 -14.80 -4.95 13.96
C LYS A 278 -13.92 -6.10 13.43
N PRO A 279 -14.12 -6.62 12.20
CA PRO A 279 -13.21 -7.61 11.62
C PRO A 279 -11.79 -7.08 11.40
N VAL A 280 -11.64 -5.81 11.00
CA VAL A 280 -10.34 -5.15 10.82
C VAL A 280 -9.58 -5.08 12.13
N VAL A 281 -10.24 -4.67 13.23
CA VAL A 281 -9.62 -4.63 14.56
C VAL A 281 -9.14 -6.03 14.99
N ALA A 282 -9.96 -7.05 14.79
CA ALA A 282 -9.58 -8.43 15.11
C ALA A 282 -8.43 -8.97 14.24
N GLN A 283 -8.31 -8.51 12.99
CA GLN A 283 -7.18 -8.88 12.13
C GLN A 283 -5.90 -8.14 12.54
N VAL A 284 -5.98 -6.85 12.89
CA VAL A 284 -4.81 -6.10 13.37
C VAL A 284 -4.22 -6.74 14.64
N ASP A 285 -5.05 -7.25 15.55
CA ASP A 285 -4.61 -8.02 16.73
C ASP A 285 -3.77 -9.26 16.35
N LYS A 286 -4.30 -10.08 15.44
CA LYS A 286 -3.62 -11.27 14.93
C LYS A 286 -2.30 -10.90 14.23
N LEU A 287 -2.33 -9.86 13.40
CA LEU A 287 -1.15 -9.38 12.69
C LEU A 287 -0.08 -8.82 13.63
N ALA A 288 -0.48 -8.13 14.70
CA ALA A 288 0.46 -7.64 15.70
C ALA A 288 1.15 -8.81 16.43
N THR A 289 0.38 -9.86 16.76
CA THR A 289 0.92 -11.11 17.32
C THR A 289 1.90 -11.79 16.36
N LEU A 290 1.53 -11.91 15.09
CA LEU A 290 2.41 -12.44 14.04
C LEU A 290 3.66 -11.56 13.86
N GLY A 291 3.52 -10.24 13.95
CA GLY A 291 4.62 -9.30 13.82
C GLY A 291 5.69 -9.46 14.89
N ILE A 292 5.30 -9.61 16.15
CA ILE A 292 6.23 -9.93 17.24
C ILE A 292 6.93 -11.27 16.96
N ARG A 293 6.14 -12.31 16.66
CA ARG A 293 6.68 -13.65 16.38
C ARG A 293 7.69 -13.65 15.22
N LEU A 294 7.36 -13.02 14.10
CA LEU A 294 8.20 -12.97 12.91
C LEU A 294 9.46 -12.12 13.15
N THR A 295 9.33 -11.01 13.89
CA THR A 295 10.48 -10.19 14.30
C THR A 295 11.47 -11.03 15.13
N ASP A 296 10.99 -11.78 16.12
CA ASP A 296 11.83 -12.64 16.95
C ASP A 296 12.45 -13.79 16.16
N LEU A 297 11.73 -14.36 15.20
CA LEU A 297 12.24 -15.39 14.31
C LEU A 297 13.39 -14.87 13.44
N VAL A 298 13.23 -13.71 12.80
CA VAL A 298 14.30 -13.12 11.98
C VAL A 298 15.51 -12.74 12.84
N ALA A 299 15.30 -12.09 13.99
CA ALA A 299 16.39 -11.67 14.88
C ALA A 299 17.23 -12.84 15.43
N ARG A 300 16.62 -14.02 15.61
CA ARG A 300 17.33 -15.24 16.04
C ARG A 300 17.77 -16.13 14.87
N GLN A 301 17.62 -15.66 13.63
CA GLN A 301 17.90 -16.40 12.40
C GLN A 301 17.18 -17.76 12.34
N GLY A 302 15.95 -17.80 12.86
CA GLY A 302 15.11 -18.98 12.85
C GLY A 302 14.25 -19.05 11.59
N THR A 303 13.81 -20.27 11.25
CA THR A 303 12.96 -20.56 10.10
C THR A 303 11.62 -21.17 10.51
N LEU A 304 10.65 -21.14 9.59
CA LEU A 304 9.35 -21.81 9.68
C LEU A 304 9.33 -22.98 8.71
N ASP A 305 8.74 -24.11 9.11
CA ASP A 305 8.46 -25.19 8.17
C ASP A 305 7.40 -24.79 7.12
N ASP A 306 7.31 -25.55 6.04
CA ASP A 306 6.41 -25.25 4.91
C ASP A 306 4.94 -25.11 5.32
N LYS A 307 4.49 -25.92 6.29
CA LYS A 307 3.09 -25.92 6.75
C LYS A 307 2.80 -24.68 7.57
N GLU A 308 3.71 -24.30 8.47
CA GLU A 308 3.60 -23.07 9.24
C GLU A 308 3.71 -21.84 8.35
N TYR A 309 4.67 -21.82 7.43
CA TYR A 309 4.83 -20.74 6.46
C TYR A 309 3.55 -20.52 5.65
N ALA A 310 3.00 -21.59 5.06
CA ALA A 310 1.75 -21.52 4.28
C ALA A 310 0.56 -21.04 5.14
N SER A 311 0.49 -21.44 6.41
CA SER A 311 -0.53 -20.99 7.35
C SER A 311 -0.42 -19.50 7.66
N VAL A 312 0.80 -18.98 7.86
CA VAL A 312 1.02 -17.54 8.09
C VAL A 312 0.73 -16.76 6.81
N GLN A 313 1.20 -17.22 5.65
CA GLN A 313 0.90 -16.57 4.36
C GLN A 313 -0.61 -16.48 4.11
N ALA A 314 -1.38 -17.53 4.36
CA ALA A 314 -2.83 -17.51 4.21
C ALA A 314 -3.52 -16.49 5.14
N GLN A 315 -3.01 -16.30 6.36
CA GLN A 315 -3.50 -15.26 7.27
C GLN A 315 -3.20 -13.84 6.75
N LEU A 316 -2.00 -13.63 6.20
CA LEU A 316 -1.61 -12.36 5.57
C LEU A 316 -2.46 -12.08 4.32
N ASP A 317 -2.71 -13.09 3.50
CA ASP A 317 -3.55 -12.97 2.30
C ASP A 317 -5.01 -12.64 2.63
N GLU A 318 -5.56 -13.23 3.70
CA GLU A 318 -6.89 -12.88 4.19
C GLU A 318 -6.94 -11.44 4.70
N ALA A 319 -5.93 -11.01 5.47
CA ALA A 319 -5.86 -9.66 6.01
C ALA A 319 -5.59 -8.59 4.94
N ALA A 320 -5.00 -8.97 3.79
CA ALA A 320 -4.78 -8.07 2.66
C ALA A 320 -6.05 -7.70 1.90
N LYS A 321 -7.17 -8.39 2.14
CA LYS A 321 -8.45 -8.08 1.50
C LYS A 321 -8.99 -6.75 2.01
N THR A 322 -9.50 -5.93 1.09
CA THR A 322 -10.15 -4.67 1.42
C THR A 322 -11.42 -4.89 2.24
N GLN A 323 -11.58 -4.15 3.33
CA GLN A 323 -12.73 -4.23 4.23
C GLN A 323 -13.16 -2.82 4.64
N ASP A 324 -14.45 -2.50 4.46
CA ASP A 324 -15.00 -1.14 4.68
C ASP A 324 -14.13 -0.03 4.06
N GLU A 325 -13.73 -0.23 2.80
CA GLU A 325 -12.86 0.70 2.05
C GLU A 325 -11.43 0.88 2.62
N LEU A 326 -11.02 0.06 3.60
CA LEU A 326 -9.71 0.05 4.24
C LEU A 326 -8.84 -1.10 3.74
N VAL A 327 -7.53 -0.89 3.81
CA VAL A 327 -6.48 -1.91 3.65
C VAL A 327 -5.66 -1.95 4.94
N ILE A 328 -5.35 -3.14 5.42
CA ILE A 328 -4.40 -3.33 6.53
C ILE A 328 -2.99 -3.29 5.95
N ALA A 329 -2.44 -2.09 5.78
CA ALA A 329 -1.15 -1.85 5.13
C ALA A 329 0.01 -2.54 5.86
N ALA A 330 -0.13 -2.83 7.16
CA ALA A 330 0.82 -3.61 7.94
C ALA A 330 1.11 -5.02 7.39
N VAL A 331 0.25 -5.56 6.51
CA VAL A 331 0.51 -6.84 5.84
C VAL A 331 1.82 -6.82 5.06
N TYR A 332 2.16 -5.73 4.37
CA TYR A 332 3.35 -5.66 3.51
C TYR A 332 4.68 -5.87 4.27
N PRO A 333 4.99 -5.14 5.36
CA PRO A 333 6.20 -5.42 6.14
C PRO A 333 6.18 -6.81 6.80
N LEU A 334 5.02 -7.35 7.15
CA LEU A 334 4.90 -8.71 7.69
C LEU A 334 5.20 -9.78 6.64
N GLU A 335 4.78 -9.59 5.39
CA GLU A 335 5.16 -10.48 4.28
C GLU A 335 6.66 -10.45 4.03
N LYS A 336 7.29 -9.28 4.17
CA LYS A 336 8.74 -9.13 4.07
C LYS A 336 9.46 -9.94 5.16
N LEU A 337 9.02 -9.81 6.42
CA LEU A 337 9.55 -10.62 7.53
C LEU A 337 9.27 -12.12 7.33
N LEU A 338 8.08 -12.50 6.88
CA LEU A 338 7.73 -13.90 6.64
C LEU A 338 8.67 -14.52 5.61
N ARG A 339 8.92 -13.86 4.48
CA ARG A 339 9.83 -14.36 3.43
C ARG A 339 11.23 -14.65 3.95
N ALA A 340 11.72 -13.85 4.90
CA ALA A 340 13.03 -14.05 5.52
C ALA A 340 13.10 -15.25 6.50
N THR A 341 11.98 -15.91 6.78
CA THR A 341 11.91 -17.08 7.66
C THR A 341 11.67 -18.40 6.91
N LYS A 342 11.69 -18.39 5.57
CA LYS A 342 11.52 -19.61 4.76
C LYS A 342 12.76 -20.51 4.90
N VAL A 343 12.56 -21.83 4.97
CA VAL A 343 13.65 -22.81 4.86
C VAL A 343 14.13 -22.83 3.40
N GLU A 344 15.44 -22.70 3.20
CA GLU A 344 16.09 -22.88 1.89
C GLU A 344 16.08 -24.33 1.41
#